data_AF-A0A914DQP3-F1
#
_entry.id   AF-A0A914DQP3-F1
#
_cell.length_a   1.000
_cell.length_b   1.000
_cell.length_c   1.000
_cell.angle_alpha   90.00
_cell.angle_beta   90.00
_cell.angle_gamma   90.00
#
_symmetry.space_group_name_H-M   'P 1'
#
loop_
_entity.id
_entity.type
_entity.pdbx_description
1 polymer ?
#
loop_
_entity_poly.entity_id
_entity_poly.type
_entity_poly.pdbx_seq_one_letter_code
_entity_poly.pdbx_strand_id
1 'polypeptide(L)'
;MFSQQEDPCVKNFWVNLLYLNNYVHWKTECYGVSWYLATDMQMFAFTPLLLIPLALNKFVGLAVAGALFILSSAANIFTIYHYHYGPTYQSVGWVDPEEKHPEQYAVWIYAAPYIRCQVYIMGLLVGYFMQMTPKLKINKILNIVFWALSTSSMLFVVLCLYRYNNNHELSLFGRAMYSAFSKPIWAIGLSWIVVSCYYGYGGITVRRTKTEKMSQNGKNTQDAWEAEEQAIQKSLDKL
;
A
#
# COMPACT_ATOMS: atom_id res chain seq x y z
N MET A 1 -31.06 -9.05 -36.70
CA MET A 1 -30.88 -10.10 -35.67
C MET A 1 -30.01 -9.49 -34.57
N PHE A 2 -30.63 -8.80 -33.62
CA PHE A 2 -29.91 -8.24 -32.47
C PHE A 2 -29.79 -9.37 -31.45
N SER A 3 -28.61 -9.96 -31.31
CA SER A 3 -28.34 -10.87 -30.20
C SER A 3 -28.56 -10.09 -28.89
N GLN A 4 -29.54 -10.51 -28.08
CA GLN A 4 -29.64 -10.08 -26.69
C GLN A 4 -28.36 -10.54 -25.98
N GLN A 5 -27.38 -9.66 -25.90
CA GLN A 5 -26.20 -9.90 -25.11
C GLN A 5 -26.63 -9.75 -23.65
N GLU A 6 -26.77 -10.87 -22.94
CA GLU A 6 -27.06 -10.85 -21.50
C GLU A 6 -26.09 -9.91 -20.79
N ASP A 7 -26.62 -9.06 -19.90
CA ASP A 7 -25.82 -8.12 -19.12
C ASP A 7 -24.72 -8.90 -18.36
N PRO A 8 -23.43 -8.65 -18.64
CA PRO A 8 -22.31 -9.29 -17.95
C PRO A 8 -22.42 -9.18 -16.43
N CYS A 9 -23.07 -8.12 -15.92
CA CYS A 9 -23.33 -7.93 -14.50
C CYS A 9 -24.25 -8.99 -13.92
N VAL A 10 -25.37 -9.29 -14.59
CA VAL A 10 -26.32 -10.31 -14.12
C VAL A 10 -25.74 -11.70 -14.24
N LYS A 11 -24.93 -11.95 -15.28
CA LYS A 11 -24.29 -13.26 -15.48
C LYS A 11 -23.16 -13.54 -14.49
N ASN A 12 -22.33 -12.53 -14.21
CA ASN A 12 -21.12 -12.67 -13.40
C ASN A 12 -21.25 -12.09 -11.97
N PHE A 13 -22.46 -11.81 -11.49
CA PHE A 13 -22.67 -11.25 -10.14
C PHE A 13 -22.02 -12.12 -9.04
N TRP A 14 -22.14 -13.45 -9.16
CA TRP A 14 -21.61 -14.41 -8.19
C TRP A 14 -20.07 -14.37 -8.14
N VAL A 15 -19.40 -14.09 -9.27
CA VAL A 15 -17.95 -13.97 -9.35
C VAL A 15 -17.46 -12.76 -8.56
N ASN A 16 -18.19 -11.64 -8.66
CA ASN A 16 -17.91 -10.43 -7.89
C ASN A 16 -18.21 -10.64 -6.39
N LEU A 17 -19.30 -11.35 -6.07
CA LEU A 17 -19.66 -11.67 -4.68
C LEU A 17 -18.59 -12.54 -4.00
N LEU A 18 -18.01 -13.49 -4.74
CA LEU A 18 -16.94 -14.37 -4.25
C LEU A 18 -15.54 -13.75 -4.38
N TYR A 19 -15.42 -12.50 -4.86
CA TYR A 19 -14.12 -11.83 -5.07
C TYR A 19 -13.16 -12.62 -5.98
N LEU A 20 -13.68 -13.19 -7.07
CA LEU A 20 -12.90 -13.95 -8.06
C LEU A 20 -12.78 -13.25 -9.41
N ASN A 21 -13.31 -12.02 -9.53
CA ASN A 21 -13.46 -11.33 -10.82
C ASN A 21 -12.14 -10.84 -11.43
N ASN A 22 -11.05 -10.83 -10.66
CA ASN A 22 -9.71 -10.58 -11.18
C ASN A 22 -9.12 -11.76 -11.97
N TYR A 23 -9.68 -12.97 -11.84
CA TYR A 23 -9.24 -14.17 -12.57
C TYR A 23 -10.33 -14.79 -13.44
N VAL A 24 -11.54 -14.90 -12.89
CA VAL A 24 -12.68 -15.53 -13.54
C VAL A 24 -13.44 -14.47 -14.33
N HIS A 25 -13.65 -14.72 -15.63
CA HIS A 25 -14.40 -13.83 -16.52
C HIS A 25 -13.91 -12.37 -16.53
N TRP A 26 -12.62 -12.14 -16.32
CA TRP A 26 -11.99 -10.81 -16.26
C TRP A 26 -12.23 -9.94 -17.51
N LYS A 27 -12.45 -10.53 -18.69
CA LYS A 27 -12.81 -9.81 -19.93
C LYS A 27 -14.25 -9.30 -19.96
N THR A 28 -15.11 -9.85 -19.11
CA THR A 28 -16.56 -9.57 -19.05
C THR A 28 -16.97 -9.25 -17.61
N GLU A 29 -16.12 -8.51 -16.90
CA GLU A 29 -16.44 -8.08 -15.54
C GLU A 29 -17.52 -6.98 -15.55
N CYS A 30 -18.35 -6.97 -14.51
CA CYS A 30 -19.43 -5.99 -14.36
C CYS A 30 -18.89 -4.58 -14.09
N TYR A 31 -17.91 -4.49 -13.20
CA TYR A 31 -17.38 -3.23 -12.72
C TYR A 31 -15.85 -3.29 -12.69
N GLY A 32 -15.22 -2.67 -13.67
CA GLY A 32 -13.77 -2.79 -13.90
C GLY A 32 -12.84 -2.19 -12.85
N VAL A 33 -13.37 -1.61 -11.77
CA VAL A 33 -12.56 -1.17 -10.62
C VAL A 33 -12.62 -2.20 -9.48
N SER A 34 -13.58 -3.13 -9.51
CA SER A 34 -13.80 -4.11 -8.44
C SER A 34 -12.67 -5.15 -8.31
N TRP A 35 -11.84 -5.35 -9.35
CA TRP A 35 -10.70 -6.29 -9.30
C TRP A 35 -9.74 -5.97 -8.16
N TYR A 36 -9.60 -4.69 -7.77
CA TYR A 36 -8.74 -4.29 -6.66
C TYR A 36 -9.27 -4.83 -5.34
N LEU A 37 -10.58 -4.77 -5.12
CA LEU A 37 -11.21 -5.31 -3.92
C LEU A 37 -11.10 -6.84 -3.85
N ALA A 38 -11.22 -7.52 -5.01
CA ALA A 38 -10.99 -8.95 -5.09
C ALA A 38 -9.55 -9.35 -4.75
N THR A 39 -8.58 -8.61 -5.29
CA THR A 39 -7.15 -8.81 -5.00
C THR A 39 -6.86 -8.60 -3.51
N ASP A 40 -7.43 -7.56 -2.90
CA ASP A 40 -7.25 -7.24 -1.49
C ASP A 40 -7.86 -8.33 -0.57
N MET A 41 -9.05 -8.82 -0.89
CA MET A 41 -9.67 -9.92 -0.15
C MET A 41 -8.83 -11.21 -0.22
N GLN A 42 -8.29 -11.52 -1.40
CA GLN A 42 -7.41 -12.66 -1.59
C GLN A 42 -6.12 -12.52 -0.76
N MET A 43 -5.47 -11.35 -0.78
CA MET A 43 -4.28 -11.09 0.06
C MET A 43 -4.62 -11.15 1.56
N PHE A 44 -5.79 -10.63 1.96
CA PHE A 44 -6.26 -10.69 3.34
C PHE A 44 -6.45 -12.14 3.82
N ALA A 45 -6.98 -13.02 2.97
CA ALA A 45 -7.10 -14.44 3.28
C ALA A 45 -5.73 -15.12 3.51
N PHE A 46 -4.65 -14.63 2.88
CA PHE A 46 -3.28 -15.12 3.09
C PHE A 46 -2.59 -14.53 4.33
N THR A 47 -3.10 -13.46 4.91
CA THR A 47 -2.50 -12.77 6.07
C THR A 47 -2.19 -13.66 7.27
N PRO A 48 -3.02 -14.65 7.65
CA PRO A 48 -2.69 -15.57 8.74
C PRO A 48 -1.36 -16.31 8.51
N LEU A 49 -1.02 -16.64 7.26
CA LEU A 49 0.26 -17.29 6.93
C LEU A 49 1.48 -16.38 7.21
N LEU A 50 1.28 -15.06 7.21
CA LEU A 50 2.32 -14.09 7.56
C LEU A 50 2.30 -13.77 9.07
N LEU A 51 1.14 -13.54 9.65
CA LEU A 51 1.00 -13.11 11.04
C LEU A 51 1.26 -14.22 12.05
N ILE A 52 0.84 -15.46 11.78
CA ILE A 52 1.04 -16.57 12.73
C ILE A 52 2.54 -16.84 12.96
N PRO A 53 3.38 -17.01 11.92
CA PRO A 53 4.82 -17.19 12.14
C PRO A 53 5.47 -15.97 12.81
N LEU A 54 5.01 -14.76 12.50
CA LEU A 54 5.52 -13.51 13.09
C LEU A 54 5.19 -13.39 14.58
N ALA A 55 3.99 -13.84 14.97
CA ALA A 55 3.54 -13.90 16.36
C ALA A 55 4.28 -14.98 17.18
N LEU A 56 4.61 -16.12 16.56
CA LEU A 56 5.36 -17.19 17.22
C LEU A 56 6.84 -16.84 17.38
N ASN A 57 7.48 -16.37 16.31
CA ASN A 57 8.87 -15.95 16.33
C ASN A 57 9.15 -14.91 15.25
N LYS A 58 9.54 -13.70 15.67
CA LYS A 58 9.84 -12.57 14.77
C LYS A 58 10.83 -12.93 13.65
N PHE A 59 11.84 -13.76 13.92
CA PHE A 59 12.83 -14.12 12.90
C PHE A 59 12.26 -15.09 11.87
N VAL A 60 11.43 -16.04 12.30
CA VAL A 60 10.73 -16.97 11.40
C VAL A 60 9.73 -16.20 10.55
N GLY A 61 8.93 -15.32 11.15
CA GLY A 61 8.00 -14.46 10.40
C GLY A 61 8.69 -13.55 9.37
N LEU A 62 9.82 -12.94 9.74
CA LEU A 62 10.63 -12.15 8.81
C LEU A 62 11.23 -13.00 7.68
N ALA A 63 11.68 -14.22 7.98
CA ALA A 63 12.19 -15.15 6.97
C ALA A 63 11.08 -15.58 5.99
N VAL A 64 9.88 -15.91 6.48
CA VAL A 64 8.72 -16.24 5.65
C VAL A 64 8.31 -15.04 4.78
N ALA A 65 8.21 -13.85 5.36
CA ALA A 65 7.90 -12.62 4.63
C ALA A 65 8.95 -12.32 3.54
N GLY A 66 10.24 -12.48 3.87
CA GLY A 66 11.34 -12.32 2.92
C GLY A 66 11.31 -13.35 1.79
N ALA A 67 11.04 -14.61 2.09
CA ALA A 67 10.91 -15.67 1.10
C ALA A 67 9.74 -15.41 0.13
N LEU A 68 8.58 -15.03 0.65
CA LEU A 68 7.41 -14.68 -0.18
C LEU A 68 7.67 -13.45 -1.04
N PHE A 69 8.34 -12.44 -0.50
CA PHE A 69 8.74 -11.26 -1.25
C PHE A 69 9.68 -11.60 -2.41
N ILE A 70 10.70 -12.44 -2.16
CA ILE A 70 11.64 -12.90 -3.19
C ILE A 70 10.92 -13.72 -4.25
N LEU A 71 10.06 -14.67 -3.85
CA LEU A 71 9.29 -15.50 -4.77
C LEU A 71 8.37 -14.67 -5.66
N SER A 72 7.67 -13.68 -5.09
CA SER A 72 6.82 -12.74 -5.83
C SER A 72 7.63 -11.92 -6.84
N SER A 73 8.80 -11.42 -6.42
CA SER A 73 9.71 -10.66 -7.29
C SER A 73 10.25 -11.52 -8.44
N ALA A 74 10.65 -12.75 -8.14
CA ALA A 74 11.13 -13.71 -9.13
C ALA A 74 10.02 -14.09 -10.12
N ALA A 75 8.78 -14.32 -9.65
CA ALA A 75 7.64 -14.58 -10.49
C ALA A 75 7.33 -13.39 -11.42
N ASN A 76 7.43 -12.15 -10.93
CA ASN A 76 7.27 -10.94 -11.75
C ASN A 76 8.32 -10.90 -12.87
N ILE A 77 9.61 -10.98 -12.49
CA ILE A 77 10.73 -10.93 -13.43
C ILE A 77 10.59 -12.04 -14.48
N PHE A 78 10.32 -13.28 -14.04
CA PHE A 78 10.11 -14.40 -14.95
C PHE A 78 8.98 -14.13 -15.95
N THR A 79 7.84 -13.60 -15.48
CA THR A 79 6.69 -13.29 -16.35
C THR A 79 7.06 -12.22 -17.38
N ILE A 80 7.80 -11.18 -16.99
CA ILE A 80 8.27 -10.14 -17.92
C ILE A 80 9.22 -10.73 -18.97
N TYR A 81 10.19 -11.56 -18.57
CA TYR A 81 11.13 -12.17 -19.51
C TYR A 81 10.47 -13.18 -20.46
N HIS A 82 9.49 -13.94 -19.99
CA HIS A 82 8.85 -14.98 -20.80
C HIS A 82 7.90 -14.40 -21.86
N TYR A 83 7.13 -13.37 -21.48
CA TYR A 83 6.11 -12.76 -22.33
C TYR A 83 6.55 -11.44 -22.98
N HIS A 84 7.77 -10.95 -22.69
CA HIS A 84 8.31 -9.69 -23.19
C HIS A 84 7.36 -8.52 -22.89
N TYR A 85 6.83 -8.49 -21.67
CA TYR A 85 5.85 -7.49 -21.22
C TYR A 85 6.48 -6.13 -20.87
N GLY A 86 5.72 -5.06 -21.06
CA GLY A 86 6.10 -3.70 -20.68
C GLY A 86 6.42 -3.52 -19.18
N PRO A 87 7.12 -2.43 -18.80
CA PRO A 87 7.46 -2.15 -17.41
C PRO A 87 6.22 -1.80 -16.55
N THR A 88 5.13 -1.34 -17.17
CA THR A 88 3.88 -0.97 -16.51
C THR A 88 2.68 -1.29 -17.41
N TYR A 89 1.48 -1.34 -16.81
CA TYR A 89 0.23 -1.42 -17.55
C TYR A 89 -0.04 -0.09 -18.25
N GLN A 90 0.09 -0.05 -19.58
CA GLN A 90 -0.12 1.17 -20.35
C GLN A 90 -0.84 0.86 -21.66
N SER A 91 -1.75 1.76 -22.05
CA SER A 91 -2.39 1.80 -23.36
C SER A 91 -1.69 2.74 -24.35
N VAL A 92 -0.67 3.48 -23.88
CA VAL A 92 0.06 4.53 -24.63
C VAL A 92 1.54 4.49 -24.26
N GLY A 93 2.39 4.43 -25.29
CA GLY A 93 3.86 4.32 -25.17
C GLY A 93 4.44 3.40 -26.26
N TRP A 94 5.76 3.18 -26.22
CA TRP A 94 6.40 2.17 -27.06
C TRP A 94 5.95 0.76 -26.63
N VAL A 95 5.61 -0.09 -27.59
CA VAL A 95 5.20 -1.49 -27.38
C VAL A 95 6.24 -2.37 -28.03
N ASP A 96 6.66 -3.42 -27.32
CA ASP A 96 7.64 -4.37 -27.84
C ASP A 96 7.00 -5.24 -28.92
N PRO A 97 7.57 -5.32 -30.14
CA PRO A 97 7.10 -6.23 -31.18
C PRO A 97 7.08 -7.71 -30.76
N GLU A 98 7.91 -8.11 -29.81
CA GLU A 98 8.00 -9.48 -29.29
C GLU A 98 7.00 -9.76 -28.15
N GLU A 99 6.19 -8.78 -27.74
CA GLU A 99 5.22 -8.93 -26.65
C GLU A 99 4.16 -9.99 -26.98
N LYS A 100 4.00 -10.94 -26.06
CA LYS A 100 3.07 -12.08 -26.21
C LYS A 100 1.84 -11.86 -25.35
N HIS A 101 0.66 -12.00 -25.94
CA HIS A 101 -0.63 -11.90 -25.23
C HIS A 101 -0.76 -10.62 -24.38
N PRO A 102 -0.66 -9.42 -25.00
CA PRO A 102 -0.70 -8.14 -24.27
C PRO A 102 -1.99 -7.97 -23.47
N GLU A 103 -3.09 -8.57 -23.92
CA GLU A 103 -4.36 -8.55 -23.20
C GLU A 103 -4.28 -9.21 -21.82
N GLN A 104 -3.36 -10.17 -21.64
CA GLN A 104 -3.24 -10.93 -20.40
C GLN A 104 -2.33 -10.27 -19.36
N TYR A 105 -1.60 -9.20 -19.71
CA TYR A 105 -0.80 -8.43 -18.74
C TYR A 105 -1.65 -8.01 -17.54
N ALA A 106 -2.89 -7.57 -17.82
CA ALA A 106 -3.84 -7.13 -16.82
C ALA A 106 -4.10 -8.21 -15.75
N VAL A 107 -4.10 -9.48 -16.11
CA VAL A 107 -4.39 -10.58 -15.19
C VAL A 107 -3.12 -11.13 -14.54
N TRP A 108 -2.08 -11.37 -15.32
CA TRP A 108 -0.87 -12.07 -14.84
C TRP A 108 0.11 -11.19 -14.09
N ILE A 109 0.06 -9.87 -14.28
CA ILE A 109 0.94 -8.92 -13.59
C ILE A 109 0.11 -7.88 -12.86
N TYR A 110 -0.83 -7.23 -13.55
CA TYR A 110 -1.52 -6.10 -12.96
C TYR A 110 -2.49 -6.55 -11.86
N ALA A 111 -3.37 -7.51 -12.06
CA ALA A 111 -4.36 -7.93 -11.07
C ALA A 111 -3.95 -9.18 -10.28
N ALA A 112 -2.73 -9.68 -10.50
CA ALA A 112 -2.20 -10.88 -9.85
C ALA A 112 -1.84 -10.60 -8.37
N PRO A 113 -2.53 -11.20 -7.38
CA PRO A 113 -2.21 -11.02 -5.96
C PRO A 113 -0.83 -11.59 -5.62
N TYR A 114 -0.40 -12.67 -6.25
CA TYR A 114 0.91 -13.27 -6.01
C TYR A 114 2.08 -12.39 -6.49
N ILE A 115 1.84 -11.46 -7.41
CA ILE A 115 2.81 -10.41 -7.81
C ILE A 115 2.68 -9.18 -6.89
N ARG A 116 1.45 -8.81 -6.53
CA ARG A 116 1.18 -7.60 -5.75
C ARG A 116 1.40 -7.75 -4.24
N CYS A 117 1.53 -8.98 -3.74
CA CYS A 117 1.70 -9.26 -2.32
C CYS A 117 2.95 -8.60 -1.72
N GLN A 118 3.95 -8.21 -2.52
CA GLN A 118 5.14 -7.48 -2.05
C GLN A 118 4.78 -6.24 -1.21
N VAL A 119 3.89 -5.38 -1.72
CA VAL A 119 3.49 -4.13 -1.05
C VAL A 119 2.64 -4.44 0.18
N TYR A 120 1.84 -5.50 0.10
CA TYR A 120 1.02 -5.98 1.21
C TYR A 120 1.89 -6.47 2.38
N ILE A 121 2.91 -7.28 2.09
CA ILE A 121 3.90 -7.75 3.06
C ILE A 121 4.61 -6.56 3.71
N MET A 122 5.05 -5.58 2.93
CA MET A 122 5.69 -4.36 3.46
C MET A 122 4.78 -3.61 4.43
N GLY A 123 3.50 -3.42 4.06
CA GLY A 123 2.51 -2.79 4.92
C GLY A 123 2.29 -3.54 6.24
N LEU A 124 2.17 -4.87 6.19
CA LEU A 124 2.03 -5.71 7.37
C LEU A 124 3.25 -5.61 8.30
N LEU A 125 4.46 -5.65 7.75
CA LEU A 125 5.69 -5.51 8.53
C LEU A 125 5.80 -4.14 9.20
N VAL A 126 5.41 -3.06 8.51
CA VAL A 126 5.36 -1.71 9.07
C VAL A 126 4.33 -1.62 10.19
N GLY A 127 3.13 -2.17 9.99
CA GLY A 127 2.09 -2.24 11.01
C GLY A 127 2.54 -3.01 12.25
N TYR A 128 3.18 -4.17 12.05
CA TYR A 128 3.74 -4.97 13.13
C TYR A 128 4.86 -4.22 13.88
N PHE A 129 5.76 -3.55 13.16
CA PHE A 129 6.81 -2.71 13.76
C PHE A 129 6.21 -1.61 14.62
N MET A 130 5.15 -0.94 14.14
CA MET A 130 4.45 0.11 14.88
C MET A 130 3.75 -0.41 16.14
N GLN A 131 3.18 -1.62 16.07
CA GLN A 131 2.58 -2.28 17.23
C GLN A 131 3.61 -2.64 18.30
N MET A 132 4.78 -3.15 17.88
CA MET A 132 5.85 -3.57 18.80
C MET A 132 6.66 -2.41 19.38
N THR A 133 6.61 -1.24 18.75
CA THR A 133 7.43 -0.08 19.11
C THR A 133 6.55 1.10 19.55
N PRO A 134 5.92 1.08 20.74
CA PRO A 134 4.96 2.12 21.12
C PRO A 134 5.57 3.54 21.18
N LYS A 135 6.89 3.65 21.39
CA LYS A 135 7.62 4.91 21.41
C LYS A 135 8.86 4.80 20.54
N LEU A 136 8.93 5.61 19.50
CA LEU A 136 10.09 5.73 18.62
C LEU A 136 10.81 7.05 18.92
N LYS A 137 12.13 7.00 19.17
CA LYS A 137 12.97 8.18 19.38
C LYS A 137 13.94 8.33 18.21
N ILE A 138 13.71 9.33 17.36
CA ILE A 138 14.55 9.65 16.21
C ILE A 138 15.10 11.07 16.35
N ASN A 139 16.38 11.27 16.03
CA ASN A 139 17.00 12.59 16.03
C ASN A 139 16.52 13.42 14.81
N LYS A 140 16.66 14.75 14.87
CA LYS A 140 16.17 15.64 13.80
C LYS A 140 16.83 15.36 12.44
N ILE A 141 18.11 14.99 12.43
CA ILE A 141 18.89 14.71 11.22
C ILE A 141 18.35 13.47 10.52
N LEU A 142 18.18 12.36 11.24
CA LEU A 142 17.61 11.12 10.70
C LEU A 142 16.19 11.33 10.19
N ASN A 143 15.37 12.14 10.87
CA ASN A 143 14.04 12.48 10.38
C ASN A 143 14.11 13.17 9.00
N ILE A 144 15.00 14.16 8.83
CA ILE A 144 15.21 14.84 7.54
C ILE A 144 15.72 13.86 6.48
N VAL A 145 16.68 12.99 6.84
CA VAL A 145 17.22 11.96 5.93
C VAL A 145 16.12 11.02 5.46
N PHE A 146 15.28 10.50 6.36
CA PHE A 146 14.19 9.60 5.98
C PHE A 146 13.13 10.30 5.12
N TRP A 147 12.82 11.57 5.39
CA TRP A 147 11.94 12.36 4.52
C TRP A 147 12.56 12.58 3.13
N ALA A 148 13.86 12.89 3.06
CA ALA A 148 14.57 13.03 1.78
C ALA A 148 14.59 11.71 1.01
N LEU A 149 14.88 10.58 1.67
CA LEU A 149 14.86 9.24 1.07
C LEU A 149 13.46 8.86 0.59
N SER A 150 12.43 9.12 1.40
CA SER A 150 11.03 8.88 1.03
C SER A 150 10.65 9.62 -0.25
N THR A 151 10.85 10.94 -0.28
CA THR A 151 10.51 11.77 -1.45
C THR A 151 11.36 11.40 -2.66
N SER A 152 12.65 11.14 -2.47
CA SER A 152 13.56 10.72 -3.55
C SER A 152 13.15 9.38 -4.15
N SER A 153 12.75 8.41 -3.32
CA SER A 153 12.31 7.10 -3.79
C SER A 153 11.03 7.17 -4.63
N MET A 154 10.06 7.98 -4.21
CA MET A 154 8.80 8.17 -4.94
C MET A 154 9.04 8.93 -6.26
N LEU A 155 9.86 9.99 -6.23
CA LEU A 155 10.26 10.71 -7.46
C LEU A 155 11.03 9.80 -8.42
N PHE A 156 11.96 9.00 -7.92
CA PHE A 156 12.73 8.06 -8.73
C PHE A 156 11.83 7.10 -9.51
N VAL A 157 10.82 6.51 -8.85
CA VAL A 157 9.88 5.58 -9.51
C VAL A 157 9.12 6.24 -10.66
N VAL A 158 8.75 7.52 -10.52
CA VAL A 158 8.04 8.27 -11.57
C VAL A 158 9.00 8.66 -12.71
N LEU A 159 10.16 9.23 -12.36
CA LEU A 159 11.12 9.75 -13.34
C LEU A 159 11.81 8.63 -14.14
N CYS A 160 11.96 7.43 -13.58
CA CYS A 160 12.60 6.31 -14.25
C CYS A 160 11.85 5.88 -15.54
N LEU A 161 10.52 6.08 -15.60
CA LEU A 161 9.72 5.82 -16.82
C LEU A 161 9.67 6.99 -17.81
N TYR A 162 10.27 8.14 -17.51
CA TYR A 162 10.17 9.32 -18.38
C TYR A 162 10.61 9.04 -19.82
N ARG A 163 11.75 8.35 -20.00
CA ARG A 163 12.25 7.99 -21.35
C ARG A 163 11.31 7.03 -22.07
N TYR A 164 10.84 6.00 -21.34
CA TYR A 164 9.90 5.01 -21.87
C TYR A 164 8.59 5.64 -22.35
N ASN A 165 8.04 6.57 -21.56
CA ASN A 165 6.83 7.30 -21.90
C ASN A 165 6.99 8.22 -23.12
N ASN A 166 8.22 8.63 -23.45
CA ASN A 166 8.54 9.38 -24.67
C ASN A 166 8.90 8.46 -25.84
N ASN A 167 8.29 7.27 -25.92
CA ASN A 167 8.45 6.28 -26.99
C ASN A 167 9.88 5.77 -27.22
N HIS A 168 10.73 5.81 -26.19
CA HIS A 168 12.04 5.17 -26.27
C HIS A 168 11.95 3.75 -25.71
N GLU A 169 12.64 2.82 -26.37
CA GLU A 169 12.77 1.47 -25.87
C GLU A 169 13.48 1.43 -24.51
N LEU A 170 13.02 0.52 -23.65
CA LEU A 170 13.69 0.19 -22.40
C LEU A 170 14.15 -1.26 -22.53
N SER A 171 15.40 -1.54 -22.15
CA SER A 171 15.93 -2.91 -22.20
C SER A 171 15.03 -3.88 -21.43
N LEU A 172 14.96 -5.14 -21.86
CA LEU A 172 14.14 -6.17 -21.20
C LEU A 172 14.49 -6.30 -19.70
N PHE A 173 15.78 -6.22 -19.38
CA PHE A 173 16.26 -6.17 -18.00
C PHE A 173 15.70 -4.95 -17.24
N GLY A 174 15.76 -3.76 -17.83
CA GLY A 174 15.21 -2.54 -17.23
C GLY A 174 13.70 -2.64 -16.98
N ARG A 175 12.97 -3.25 -17.92
CA ARG A 175 11.53 -3.49 -17.80
C ARG A 175 11.19 -4.44 -16.67
N ALA A 176 11.90 -5.56 -16.59
CA ALA A 176 11.71 -6.56 -15.54
C ALA A 176 12.02 -5.99 -14.16
N MET A 177 13.14 -5.29 -14.02
CA MET A 177 13.53 -4.65 -12.76
C MET A 177 12.54 -3.56 -12.35
N TYR A 178 12.09 -2.73 -13.29
CA TYR A 178 11.09 -1.71 -13.00
C TYR A 178 9.76 -2.35 -12.55
N SER A 179 9.24 -3.33 -13.29
CA SER A 179 7.97 -3.99 -12.97
C SER A 179 7.98 -4.62 -11.57
N ALA A 180 9.10 -5.27 -11.20
CA ALA A 180 9.25 -5.98 -9.94
C ALA A 180 9.53 -5.08 -8.72
N PHE A 181 10.28 -3.99 -8.88
CA PHE A 181 10.77 -3.19 -7.75
C PHE A 181 10.16 -1.79 -7.62
N SER A 182 9.52 -1.25 -8.67
CA SER A 182 8.87 0.08 -8.60
C SER A 182 7.86 0.18 -7.46
N LYS A 183 7.00 -0.84 -7.29
CA LYS A 183 5.96 -0.87 -6.27
C LYS A 183 6.55 -1.03 -4.85
N PRO A 184 7.49 -1.96 -4.59
CA PRO A 184 8.21 -1.99 -3.31
C PRO A 184 8.94 -0.68 -2.97
N ILE A 185 9.63 -0.04 -3.94
CA ILE A 185 10.34 1.23 -3.71
C ILE A 185 9.34 2.32 -3.33
N TRP A 186 8.22 2.41 -4.03
CA TRP A 186 7.13 3.32 -3.68
C TRP A 186 6.58 3.04 -2.27
N ALA A 187 6.40 1.76 -1.93
CA ALA A 187 5.94 1.32 -0.62
C ALA A 187 6.91 1.70 0.51
N ILE A 188 8.22 1.69 0.28
CA ILE A 188 9.22 2.16 1.25
C ILE A 188 9.02 3.65 1.56
N GLY A 189 8.81 4.48 0.53
CA GLY A 189 8.48 5.89 0.72
C GLY A 189 7.21 6.07 1.55
N LEU A 190 6.13 5.40 1.17
CA LEU A 190 4.87 5.43 1.93
C LEU A 190 5.04 4.93 3.37
N SER A 191 5.87 3.91 3.59
CA SER A 191 6.13 3.34 4.92
C SER A 191 6.68 4.40 5.87
N TRP A 192 7.64 5.21 5.42
CA TRP A 192 8.16 6.30 6.23
C TRP A 192 7.11 7.38 6.50
N ILE A 193 6.30 7.75 5.50
CA ILE A 193 5.22 8.73 5.67
C ILE A 193 4.26 8.26 6.77
N VAL A 194 3.82 7.00 6.73
CA VAL A 194 2.92 6.41 7.74
C VAL A 194 3.55 6.41 9.13
N VAL A 195 4.79 5.92 9.26
CA VAL A 195 5.54 5.92 10.53
C VAL A 195 5.69 7.33 11.08
N SER A 196 6.03 8.29 10.23
CA SER A 196 6.23 9.69 10.58
C SER A 196 4.94 10.35 11.08
N CYS A 197 3.82 10.08 10.41
CA CYS A 197 2.49 10.52 10.84
C CYS A 197 2.10 9.91 12.20
N TYR A 198 2.34 8.62 12.40
CA TYR A 198 1.97 7.91 13.63
C TYR A 198 2.74 8.39 14.87
N TYR A 199 4.05 8.52 14.79
CA TYR A 199 4.87 8.94 15.93
C TYR A 199 4.92 10.47 16.13
N GLY A 200 4.49 11.23 15.12
CA GLY A 200 4.45 12.70 15.15
C GLY A 200 5.74 13.37 14.66
N TYR A 201 6.45 12.71 13.75
CA TYR A 201 7.62 13.23 13.03
C TYR A 201 7.25 13.90 11.69
N GLY A 202 5.95 14.01 11.38
CA GLY A 202 5.41 14.58 10.14
C GLY A 202 5.62 16.08 9.91
N GLY A 203 6.48 16.74 10.68
CA GLY A 203 6.76 18.17 10.56
C GLY A 203 5.71 19.05 11.24
N ILE A 204 5.53 20.27 10.70
CA ILE A 204 4.73 21.36 11.31
C ILE A 204 3.27 20.97 11.52
N THR A 205 2.71 20.12 10.66
CA THR A 205 1.30 19.71 10.68
C THR A 205 0.96 18.82 11.87
N VAL A 206 1.82 17.88 12.25
CA VAL A 206 1.56 16.98 13.41
C VAL A 206 1.96 17.62 14.74
N ARG A 207 2.91 18.56 14.73
CA ARG A 207 3.26 19.33 15.93
C ARG A 207 2.06 20.17 16.40
N ARG A 208 1.23 20.68 15.48
CA ARG A 208 0.00 21.42 15.82
C ARG A 208 -1.02 20.54 16.53
N THR A 209 -1.35 19.36 16.01
CA THR A 209 -2.39 18.50 16.61
C THR A 209 -2.03 17.93 17.98
N LYS A 210 -0.74 17.60 18.23
CA LYS A 210 -0.29 17.22 19.59
C LYS A 210 -0.32 18.39 20.57
N THR A 211 0.07 19.59 20.12
CA THR A 211 0.04 20.80 20.94
C THR A 211 -1.40 21.24 21.24
N GLU A 212 -2.29 21.12 20.26
CA GLU A 212 -3.73 21.37 20.41
C GLU A 212 -4.38 20.37 21.37
N LYS A 213 -4.12 19.06 21.22
CA LYS A 213 -4.63 18.05 22.17
C LYS A 213 -4.12 18.26 23.60
N MET A 214 -2.85 18.62 23.78
CA MET A 214 -2.30 18.93 25.11
C MET A 214 -2.86 20.23 25.69
N SER A 215 -3.05 21.27 24.86
CA SER A 215 -3.66 22.53 25.27
C SER A 215 -5.14 22.39 25.64
N GLN A 216 -5.89 21.58 24.88
CA GLN A 216 -7.31 21.35 25.11
C GLN A 216 -7.56 20.46 26.34
N ASN A 217 -6.70 19.48 26.59
CA ASN A 217 -6.75 18.69 27.82
C ASN A 217 -6.40 19.55 29.05
N GLY A 218 -5.42 20.46 28.92
CA GLY A 218 -5.10 21.43 29.97
C GLY A 218 -6.27 22.36 30.30
N LYS A 219 -6.95 22.92 29.29
CA LYS A 219 -8.14 23.76 29.47
C LYS A 219 -9.29 23.00 30.15
N ASN A 220 -9.63 21.81 29.66
CA ASN A 220 -10.71 21.00 30.26
C ASN A 220 -10.44 20.68 31.74
N THR A 221 -9.18 20.52 32.13
CA THR A 221 -8.82 20.25 33.52
C THR A 221 -8.95 21.52 34.36
N GLN A 222 -8.49 22.68 33.87
CA GLN A 222 -8.61 23.98 34.53
C GLN A 222 -10.08 24.39 34.72
N ASP A 223 -10.90 24.25 33.68
CA ASP A 223 -12.32 24.61 33.72
C ASP A 223 -13.10 23.73 34.73
N ALA A 224 -12.69 22.47 34.91
CA ALA A 224 -13.26 21.57 35.91
C ALA A 224 -12.93 21.99 37.35
N TRP A 225 -11.70 22.43 37.61
CA TRP A 225 -11.29 22.96 38.92
C TRP A 225 -12.03 24.25 39.28
N GLU A 226 -12.16 25.18 38.32
CA GLU A 226 -12.88 26.45 38.53
C GLU A 226 -14.38 26.23 38.80
N ALA A 227 -15.00 25.25 38.14
CA ALA A 227 -16.39 24.89 38.39
C ALA A 227 -16.60 24.28 39.80
N GLU A 228 -15.65 23.47 40.27
CA GLU A 228 -15.69 22.87 41.60
C GLU A 228 -15.49 23.93 42.70
N GLU A 229 -14.56 24.87 42.51
CA GLU A 229 -14.33 25.98 43.44
C GLU A 229 -15.57 26.89 43.56
N GLN A 230 -16.24 27.20 42.45
CA GLN A 230 -17.50 27.96 42.45
C GLN A 230 -18.65 27.21 43.15
N ALA A 231 -18.71 25.88 43.04
CA ALA A 231 -19.72 25.08 43.71
C ALA A 231 -19.49 25.04 45.23
N ILE A 232 -18.23 24.97 45.66
CA ILE A 232 -17.84 25.04 47.08
C ILE A 232 -18.19 26.42 47.63
N GLN A 233 -17.83 27.51 46.93
CA GLN A 233 -18.12 28.87 47.37
C GLN A 233 -19.63 29.12 47.53
N LYS A 234 -20.44 28.70 46.56
CA LYS A 234 -21.92 28.79 46.64
C LYS A 234 -22.53 27.97 47.77
N SER A 235 -21.86 26.92 48.23
CA SER A 235 -22.30 26.10 49.35
C SER A 235 -21.96 26.75 50.69
N LEU A 236 -20.83 27.46 50.75
CA LEU A 236 -20.41 28.27 51.90
C LEU A 236 -21.27 29.53 52.06
N ASP A 237 -21.66 30.19 50.96
CA ASP A 237 -22.53 31.39 51.00
C ASP A 237 -23.98 31.10 51.43
N LYS A 238 -24.36 29.82 51.52
CA LYS A 238 -25.70 29.37 51.96
C LYS A 238 -25.76 28.96 53.44
N LEU A 239 -24.62 28.98 54.14
CA LEU A 239 -24.50 28.74 55.58
C LEU A 239 -24.48 30.08 56.33
#